data_AF-A0A3N5IHL0-F1
#
_entry.id   AF-A0A3N5IHL0-F1
#
_cell.length_a   1.000
_cell.length_b   1.000
_cell.length_c   1.000
_cell.angle_alpha   90.00
_cell.angle_beta   90.00
_cell.angle_gamma   90.00
#
_symmetry.space_group_name_H-M   'P 1'
#
loop_
_entity.id
_entity.type
_entity.pdbx_description
1 polymer ?
#
loop_
_entity_poly.entity_id
_entity_poly.type
_entity_poly.pdbx_seq_one_letter_code
_entity_poly.pdbx_strand_id
1 'polypeptide(L)'
;MILPVAPTALTIVMSRGQSRNPEKRDVEAAIVKAASHLAGVTVLDLPHLYDLKGTDESIRTLRAIEGDLIVCSWLFPRAAHWLLDRLDVRGQVGETAFDPEPEDEDDEAAATAESEPRVSELFPRQGRTIHCLDMRAADADKLAAEVLRIAETSNRQAETESSLAIGSLAGPWRSGNGGPGDGVRSPLRLDETVTRRWYPVIDYSRCTNCMECIDFCLFGVYGIDGAETILVEQPDNCRKGRPACSRVCPAGAIIFPQHKAPAIAGAPVEGDEGFKIDLSLLFGAPDQTADPVAVAARERDEQLLLAGRQAVGRPDTHNRDREKTKSAPDQ
;
A
#
# COMPACT_ATOMS: atom_id res chain seq x y z
N MET A 1 13.21 20.70 -17.28
CA MET A 1 13.08 20.25 -18.67
C MET A 1 12.17 19.03 -18.62
N ILE A 2 10.90 19.16 -19.01
CA ILE A 2 9.92 18.07 -18.93
C ILE A 2 10.17 17.20 -20.15
N LEU A 3 10.72 16.00 -19.96
CA LEU A 3 10.86 15.03 -21.04
C LEU A 3 9.45 14.53 -21.43
N PRO A 4 9.11 14.47 -22.73
CA PRO A 4 7.85 13.89 -23.15
C PRO A 4 7.96 12.37 -23.00
N VAL A 5 7.35 11.82 -21.94
CA VAL A 5 7.06 10.39 -21.88
C VAL A 5 5.98 10.14 -22.93
N ALA A 6 6.36 9.48 -24.03
CA ALA A 6 5.38 8.93 -24.96
C ALA A 6 4.41 8.04 -24.17
N PRO A 7 3.10 8.01 -24.49
CA PRO A 7 2.16 7.14 -23.80
C PRO A 7 2.52 5.69 -24.11
N THR A 8 3.41 5.11 -23.31
CA THR A 8 3.58 3.67 -23.21
C THR A 8 2.40 3.15 -22.40
N ALA A 9 1.76 2.09 -22.88
CA ALA A 9 0.66 1.46 -22.15
C ALA A 9 1.13 0.93 -20.79
N LEU A 10 2.43 0.65 -20.65
CA LEU A 10 3.03 0.05 -19.47
C LEU A 10 4.37 0.69 -19.10
N THR A 11 4.55 0.95 -17.80
CA THR A 11 5.84 1.35 -17.21
C THR A 11 6.26 0.40 -16.10
N ILE A 12 7.52 -0.06 -16.16
CA ILE A 12 8.12 -0.88 -15.12
C ILE A 12 8.91 0.03 -14.19
N VAL A 13 8.62 -0.06 -12.90
CA VAL A 13 9.22 0.76 -11.84
C VAL A 13 10.05 -0.14 -10.94
N MET A 14 11.35 0.12 -10.88
CA MET A 14 12.28 -0.53 -9.97
C MET A 14 12.50 0.36 -8.74
N SER A 15 11.99 -0.08 -7.59
CA SER A 15 12.26 0.53 -6.28
C SER A 15 13.46 -0.14 -5.61
N ARG A 16 14.61 0.50 -5.71
CA ARG A 16 15.88 0.02 -5.14
C ARG A 16 15.81 -0.23 -3.63
N GLY A 17 16.54 -1.23 -3.15
CA GLY A 17 16.72 -1.50 -1.73
C GLY A 17 17.51 -0.40 -1.01
N GLN A 18 17.24 -0.23 0.29
CA GLN A 18 18.00 0.69 1.16
C GLN A 18 19.39 0.17 1.56
N SER A 19 19.72 -1.10 1.25
CA SER A 19 20.96 -1.74 1.64
C SER A 19 21.90 -1.91 0.45
N ARG A 20 23.20 -2.10 0.73
CA ARG A 20 24.22 -2.38 -0.29
C ARG A 20 24.44 -3.88 -0.50
N ASN A 21 23.47 -4.73 -0.14
CA ASN A 21 23.60 -6.18 -0.25
C ASN A 21 23.75 -6.57 -1.75
N PRO A 22 24.85 -7.26 -2.13
CA PRO A 22 25.06 -7.71 -3.52
C PRO A 22 23.92 -8.57 -4.06
N GLU A 23 23.42 -9.54 -3.30
CA GLU A 23 22.37 -10.47 -3.74
C GLU A 23 21.08 -9.72 -4.12
N LYS A 24 20.72 -8.71 -3.33
CA LYS A 24 19.56 -7.85 -3.62
C LYS A 24 19.77 -7.04 -4.90
N ARG A 25 20.99 -6.54 -5.12
CA ARG A 25 21.33 -5.78 -6.33
C ARG A 25 21.33 -6.65 -7.57
N ASP A 26 21.69 -7.93 -7.43
CA ASP A 26 21.66 -8.89 -8.53
C ASP A 26 20.21 -9.17 -8.95
N VAL A 27 19.28 -9.30 -8.00
CA VAL A 27 17.83 -9.40 -8.29
C VAL A 27 17.33 -8.14 -9.01
N GLU A 28 17.63 -6.94 -8.48
CA GLU A 28 17.27 -5.67 -9.10
C GLU A 28 17.81 -5.56 -10.54
N ALA A 29 19.08 -5.90 -10.74
CA ALA A 29 19.75 -5.84 -12.04
C ALA A 29 19.17 -6.84 -13.04
N ALA A 30 18.81 -8.05 -12.60
CA ALA A 30 18.19 -9.06 -13.46
C ALA A 30 16.83 -8.61 -13.98
N ILE A 31 15.98 -8.06 -13.11
CA ILE A 31 14.66 -7.53 -13.49
C ILE A 31 14.81 -6.36 -14.47
N VAL A 32 15.68 -5.38 -14.15
CA VAL A 32 15.94 -4.24 -15.04
C VAL A 32 16.46 -4.71 -16.40
N LYS A 33 17.37 -5.70 -16.41
CA LYS A 33 17.89 -6.28 -17.65
C LYS A 33 16.77 -6.92 -18.46
N ALA A 34 15.92 -7.75 -17.87
CA ALA A 34 14.80 -8.38 -18.56
C ALA A 34 13.84 -7.33 -19.14
N ALA A 35 13.45 -6.35 -18.33
CA ALA A 35 12.57 -5.25 -18.72
C ALA A 35 13.14 -4.39 -19.87
N SER A 36 14.46 -4.19 -19.91
CA SER A 36 15.14 -3.37 -20.93
C SER A 36 15.08 -3.96 -22.35
N HIS A 37 14.74 -5.25 -22.48
CA HIS A 37 14.56 -5.91 -23.78
C HIS A 37 13.11 -5.84 -24.29
N LEU A 38 12.17 -5.33 -23.49
CA LEU A 38 10.78 -5.20 -23.88
C LEU A 38 10.58 -3.98 -24.79
N ALA A 39 10.01 -4.23 -25.98
CA ALA A 39 9.60 -3.16 -26.89
C ALA A 39 8.36 -2.44 -26.32
N GLY A 40 8.32 -1.12 -26.47
CA GLY A 40 7.15 -0.32 -26.06
C GLY A 40 6.98 -0.09 -24.55
N VAL A 41 7.93 -0.56 -23.72
CA VAL A 41 7.92 -0.35 -22.26
C VAL A 41 8.96 0.68 -21.86
N THR A 42 8.65 1.43 -20.79
CA THR A 42 9.58 2.33 -20.12
C THR A 42 10.02 1.71 -18.80
N VAL A 43 11.32 1.75 -18.49
CA VAL A 43 11.85 1.29 -17.20
C VAL A 43 12.30 2.51 -16.40
N LEU A 44 11.75 2.68 -15.21
CA LEU A 44 12.08 3.73 -14.25
C LEU A 44 12.81 3.13 -13.06
N ASP A 45 14.01 3.59 -12.78
CA ASP A 45 14.81 3.15 -11.63
C ASP A 45 14.89 4.29 -10.60
N LEU A 46 14.23 4.11 -9.46
CA LEU A 46 14.05 5.15 -8.44
C LEU A 46 14.60 4.74 -7.06
N PRO A 47 14.85 5.70 -6.15
CA PRO A 47 15.25 5.40 -4.78
C PRO A 47 14.16 4.59 -4.05
N HIS A 48 14.47 4.04 -2.88
CA HIS A 48 13.51 3.22 -2.15
C HIS A 48 12.16 3.93 -1.96
N LEU A 49 11.08 3.34 -2.49
CA LEU A 49 9.76 3.98 -2.64
C LEU A 49 9.23 4.59 -1.33
N TYR A 50 9.41 3.91 -0.20
CA TYR A 50 8.93 4.37 1.11
C TYR A 50 9.65 5.62 1.65
N ASP A 51 10.86 5.88 1.16
CA ASP A 51 11.65 7.04 1.59
C ASP A 51 11.34 8.30 0.76
N LEU A 52 10.60 8.15 -0.34
CA LEU A 52 10.20 9.26 -1.21
C LEU A 52 9.09 10.11 -0.59
N LYS A 53 9.09 11.40 -0.94
CA LYS A 53 8.09 12.41 -0.58
C LYS A 53 7.30 12.84 -1.81
N GLY A 54 6.11 13.39 -1.60
CA GLY A 54 5.25 13.85 -2.70
C GLY A 54 5.86 14.97 -3.58
N THR A 55 6.92 15.64 -3.11
CA THR A 55 7.63 16.69 -3.84
C THR A 55 8.77 16.19 -4.72
N ASP A 56 9.21 14.95 -4.49
CA ASP A 56 10.38 14.35 -5.13
C ASP A 56 10.14 14.16 -6.64
N GLU A 57 11.21 14.21 -7.44
CA GLU A 57 11.14 14.07 -8.90
C GLU A 57 10.61 12.68 -9.31
N SER A 58 10.96 11.64 -8.57
CA SER A 58 10.47 10.27 -8.74
C SER A 58 8.96 10.21 -8.61
N ILE A 59 8.36 10.85 -7.60
CA ILE A 59 6.91 10.84 -7.40
C ILE A 59 6.21 11.70 -8.44
N ARG A 60 6.76 12.87 -8.79
CA ARG A 60 6.22 13.70 -9.88
C ARG A 60 6.23 12.94 -11.21
N THR A 61 7.28 12.17 -11.50
CA THR A 61 7.37 11.32 -12.70
C THR A 61 6.32 10.21 -12.67
N LEU A 62 6.17 9.50 -11.54
CA LEU A 62 5.18 8.44 -11.40
C LEU A 62 3.72 8.94 -11.54
N ARG A 63 3.41 10.13 -11.03
CA ARG A 63 2.09 10.76 -11.17
C ARG A 63 1.76 11.14 -12.61
N ALA A 64 2.77 11.46 -13.43
CA ALA A 64 2.57 11.86 -14.83
C ALA A 64 2.34 10.66 -15.77
N ILE A 65 2.56 9.44 -15.31
CA ILE A 65 2.28 8.24 -16.09
C ILE A 65 0.78 7.96 -15.99
N GLU A 66 0.11 7.76 -17.12
CA GLU A 66 -1.32 7.41 -17.16
C GLU A 66 -1.55 5.90 -17.37
N GLY A 67 -0.58 5.21 -17.97
CA GLY A 67 -0.64 3.77 -18.24
C GLY A 67 -0.38 2.88 -17.02
N ASP A 68 -0.51 1.58 -17.24
CA ASP A 68 -0.32 0.53 -16.23
C ASP A 68 1.09 0.51 -15.68
N LEU A 69 1.21 0.11 -14.42
CA LEU A 69 2.49 0.05 -13.72
C LEU A 69 2.78 -1.38 -13.26
N ILE A 70 4.04 -1.80 -13.44
CA ILE A 70 4.61 -2.92 -12.70
C ILE A 70 5.63 -2.34 -11.74
N VAL A 71 5.38 -2.44 -10.43
CA VAL A 71 6.21 -1.87 -9.38
C VAL A 71 6.95 -2.99 -8.66
N CYS A 72 8.23 -3.17 -8.99
CA CYS A 72 9.11 -4.12 -8.33
C CYS A 72 9.73 -3.45 -7.10
N SER A 73 9.47 -4.01 -5.90
CA SER A 73 9.96 -3.42 -4.65
C SER A 73 10.34 -4.48 -3.61
N TRP A 74 11.06 -4.07 -2.57
CA TRP A 74 11.33 -4.89 -1.38
C TRP A 74 10.25 -4.76 -0.30
N LEU A 75 9.10 -4.18 -0.65
CA LEU A 75 7.92 -4.05 0.21
C LEU A 75 6.91 -5.15 -0.12
N PHE A 76 6.03 -5.48 0.83
CA PHE A 76 4.91 -6.37 0.52
C PHE A 76 3.97 -5.70 -0.49
N PRO A 77 3.29 -6.45 -1.39
CA PRO A 77 2.51 -5.87 -2.47
C PRO A 77 1.43 -4.88 -1.98
N ARG A 78 0.70 -5.30 -0.95
CA ARG A 78 -0.29 -4.49 -0.22
C ARG A 78 0.29 -3.17 0.30
N ALA A 79 1.49 -3.22 0.90
CA ALA A 79 2.16 -2.03 1.42
C ALA A 79 2.63 -1.09 0.29
N ALA A 80 3.18 -1.64 -0.79
CA ALA A 80 3.63 -0.88 -1.95
C ALA A 80 2.46 -0.17 -2.65
N HIS A 81 1.34 -0.87 -2.85
CA HIS A 81 0.15 -0.33 -3.51
C HIS A 81 -0.42 0.87 -2.75
N TRP A 82 -0.70 0.71 -1.46
CA TRP A 82 -1.29 1.80 -0.67
C TRP A 82 -0.32 2.94 -0.36
N LEU A 83 0.98 2.67 -0.41
CA LEU A 83 1.99 3.72 -0.38
C LEU A 83 1.93 4.58 -1.65
N LEU A 84 1.76 3.98 -2.82
CA LEU A 84 1.58 4.69 -4.09
C LEU A 84 0.28 5.52 -4.07
N ASP A 85 -0.82 4.94 -3.60
CA ASP A 85 -2.10 5.65 -3.43
C ASP A 85 -1.94 6.88 -2.54
N ARG A 86 -1.26 6.73 -1.39
CA ARG A 86 -0.93 7.83 -0.49
C ARG A 86 -0.08 8.92 -1.17
N LEU A 87 0.78 8.53 -2.10
CA LEU A 87 1.63 9.43 -2.89
C LEU A 87 0.91 9.94 -4.14
N ASP A 88 -0.40 9.74 -4.25
CA ASP A 88 -1.26 10.16 -5.36
C ASP A 88 -0.91 9.50 -6.70
N VAL A 89 -0.27 8.33 -6.65
CA VAL A 89 -0.04 7.43 -7.77
C VAL A 89 -1.10 6.34 -7.68
N ARG A 90 -2.35 6.72 -7.95
CA ARG A 90 -3.52 5.85 -7.75
C ARG A 90 -3.71 4.88 -8.92
N GLY A 91 -4.36 3.76 -8.64
CA GLY A 91 -4.73 2.73 -9.61
C GLY A 91 -5.41 1.55 -8.92
N GLN A 92 -5.87 0.59 -9.71
CA GLN A 92 -6.42 -0.67 -9.22
C GLN A 92 -5.30 -1.65 -8.87
N VAL A 93 -5.55 -2.56 -7.92
CA VAL A 93 -4.59 -3.61 -7.59
C VAL A 93 -4.54 -4.60 -8.75
N GLY A 94 -3.36 -4.81 -9.33
CA GLY A 94 -3.12 -5.83 -10.33
C GLY A 94 -2.61 -7.12 -9.71
N GLU A 95 -3.07 -8.26 -10.24
CA GLU A 95 -2.66 -9.59 -9.79
C GLU A 95 -1.26 -9.96 -10.28
N THR A 96 -0.59 -10.80 -9.49
CA THR A 96 0.72 -11.39 -9.78
C THR A 96 0.68 -12.90 -9.52
N ALA A 97 1.57 -13.64 -10.17
CA ALA A 97 1.70 -15.09 -9.97
C ALA A 97 2.21 -15.49 -8.57
N PHE A 98 2.53 -14.52 -7.70
CA PHE A 98 3.01 -14.74 -6.34
C PHE A 98 1.96 -14.38 -5.28
N ASP A 99 0.79 -13.88 -5.70
CA ASP A 99 -0.32 -13.68 -4.79
C ASP A 99 -0.85 -15.05 -4.33
N PRO A 100 -1.27 -15.17 -3.06
CA PRO A 100 -1.88 -16.40 -2.57
C PRO A 100 -3.13 -16.70 -3.41
N GLU A 101 -3.30 -17.96 -3.81
CA GLU A 101 -4.54 -18.39 -4.47
C GLU A 101 -5.72 -18.14 -3.53
N PRO A 102 -6.86 -17.63 -4.04
CA PRO A 102 -8.07 -17.59 -3.23
C PRO A 102 -8.39 -19.02 -2.81
N GLU A 103 -8.46 -19.28 -1.51
CA GLU A 103 -9.01 -20.55 -1.03
C GLU A 103 -10.47 -20.62 -1.51
N ASP A 104 -10.85 -21.73 -2.16
CA ASP A 104 -12.24 -22.03 -2.49
C ASP A 104 -13.01 -22.16 -1.16
N GLU A 105 -13.45 -21.04 -0.59
CA GLU A 105 -14.35 -21.07 0.55
C GLU A 105 -15.69 -21.64 0.07
N ASP A 106 -16.02 -22.85 0.56
CA ASP A 106 -17.38 -23.42 0.50
C ASP A 106 -18.35 -22.43 1.18
N ASP A 107 -18.88 -21.52 0.37
CA ASP A 107 -19.65 -20.31 0.69
C ASP A 107 -21.09 -20.60 1.18
N GLU A 108 -21.25 -21.55 2.12
CA GLU A 108 -22.56 -21.90 2.70
C GLU A 108 -22.76 -21.39 4.14
N ALA A 109 -21.90 -20.50 4.65
CA ALA A 109 -22.03 -20.03 6.05
C ALA A 109 -21.55 -18.60 6.33
N ALA A 110 -21.93 -17.58 5.53
CA ALA A 110 -21.74 -16.18 5.95
C ALA A 110 -22.78 -15.16 5.45
N ALA A 111 -23.92 -15.58 4.90
CA ALA A 111 -24.92 -14.67 4.35
C ALA A 111 -25.89 -14.08 5.42
N THR A 112 -25.39 -13.50 6.53
CA THR A 112 -26.25 -12.71 7.46
C THR A 112 -25.58 -11.54 8.21
N ALA A 113 -24.39 -11.07 7.85
CA ALA A 113 -23.83 -9.85 8.43
C ALA A 113 -23.68 -8.78 7.34
N GLU A 114 -24.41 -7.67 7.46
CA GLU A 114 -24.11 -6.45 6.69
C GLU A 114 -22.69 -6.00 7.07
N SER A 115 -21.70 -6.31 6.24
CA SER A 115 -20.33 -5.87 6.45
C SER A 115 -20.23 -4.36 6.20
N GLU A 116 -19.54 -3.64 7.09
CA GLU A 116 -19.30 -2.20 6.89
C GLU A 116 -18.57 -1.97 5.56
N PRO A 117 -19.01 -0.98 4.74
CA PRO A 117 -18.39 -0.73 3.45
C PRO A 117 -16.93 -0.31 3.61
N ARG A 118 -16.08 -0.77 2.70
CA ARG A 118 -14.66 -0.40 2.71
C ARG A 118 -14.47 0.95 2.04
N VAL A 119 -13.49 1.73 2.49
CA VAL A 119 -13.19 3.06 1.91
C VAL A 119 -12.92 2.97 0.41
N SER A 120 -12.27 1.91 -0.07
CA SER A 120 -12.05 1.71 -1.50
C SER A 120 -13.32 1.40 -2.29
N GLU A 121 -14.37 0.88 -1.66
CA GLU A 121 -15.67 0.63 -2.31
C GLU A 121 -16.47 1.93 -2.41
N LEU A 122 -16.40 2.78 -1.37
CA LEU A 122 -17.00 4.12 -1.37
C LEU A 122 -16.30 5.06 -2.36
N PHE A 123 -14.97 4.93 -2.48
CA PHE A 123 -14.14 5.75 -3.35
C PHE A 123 -13.30 4.86 -4.27
N PRO A 124 -13.92 4.23 -5.30
CA PRO A 124 -13.23 3.30 -6.18
C PRO A 124 -12.09 4.00 -6.90
N ARG A 125 -10.92 3.34 -6.92
CA ARG A 125 -9.77 3.82 -7.69
C ARG A 125 -10.03 3.50 -9.16
N GLN A 126 -10.30 4.55 -9.94
CA GLN A 126 -10.42 4.47 -11.38
C GLN A 126 -9.07 4.76 -12.03
N GLY A 127 -8.84 4.22 -13.22
CA GLY A 127 -7.63 4.46 -14.00
C GLY A 127 -6.86 3.16 -14.26
N ARG A 128 -5.54 3.28 -14.22
CA ARG A 128 -4.58 2.20 -14.49
C ARG A 128 -4.59 1.06 -13.48
N THR A 129 -4.03 -0.06 -13.90
CA THR A 129 -3.69 -1.19 -13.03
C THR A 129 -2.26 -1.04 -12.51
N ILE A 130 -2.04 -1.35 -11.23
CA ILE A 130 -0.73 -1.32 -10.59
C ILE A 130 -0.43 -2.72 -10.04
N HIS A 131 0.46 -3.44 -10.71
CA HIS A 131 0.98 -4.73 -10.28
C HIS A 131 2.17 -4.52 -9.35
N CYS A 132 2.03 -4.85 -8.06
CA CYS A 132 3.12 -4.70 -7.09
C CYS A 132 3.85 -6.04 -6.89
N LEU A 133 5.08 -6.13 -7.37
CA LEU A 133 5.89 -7.34 -7.28
C LEU A 133 6.82 -7.29 -6.06
N ASP A 134 6.66 -8.24 -5.14
CA ASP A 134 7.56 -8.43 -4.00
C ASP A 134 8.83 -9.19 -4.42
N MET A 135 9.96 -8.50 -4.44
CA MET A 135 11.25 -9.07 -4.83
C MET A 135 11.81 -10.09 -3.82
N ARG A 136 11.11 -10.36 -2.72
CA ARG A 136 11.43 -11.44 -1.77
C ARG A 136 10.70 -12.74 -2.08
N ALA A 137 9.67 -12.70 -2.92
CA ALA A 137 8.78 -13.84 -3.16
C ALA A 137 9.45 -14.99 -3.93
N ALA A 138 10.46 -14.69 -4.75
CA ALA A 138 11.13 -15.68 -5.59
C ALA A 138 12.57 -15.26 -5.95
N ASP A 139 13.26 -16.14 -6.67
CA ASP A 139 14.56 -15.85 -7.28
C ASP A 139 14.45 -14.86 -8.46
N ALA A 140 15.60 -14.33 -8.89
CA ALA A 140 15.70 -13.31 -9.92
C ALA A 140 15.08 -13.72 -11.27
N ASP A 141 15.22 -14.99 -11.65
CA ASP A 141 14.75 -15.49 -12.94
C ASP A 141 13.22 -15.59 -12.96
N LYS A 142 12.61 -16.09 -11.88
CA LYS A 142 11.15 -16.13 -11.73
C LYS A 142 10.53 -14.75 -11.66
N LEU A 143 11.15 -13.82 -10.93
CA LEU A 143 10.68 -12.43 -10.87
C LEU A 143 10.76 -11.75 -12.25
N ALA A 144 11.85 -11.95 -12.98
CA ALA A 144 12.00 -11.44 -14.34
C ALA A 144 10.95 -12.05 -15.29
N ALA A 145 10.72 -13.37 -15.22
CA ALA A 145 9.71 -14.04 -16.01
C ALA A 145 8.30 -13.49 -15.73
N GLU A 146 7.99 -13.17 -14.48
CA GLU A 146 6.70 -12.59 -14.11
C GLU A 146 6.51 -11.19 -14.69
N VAL A 147 7.55 -10.34 -14.65
CA VAL A 147 7.51 -9.01 -15.28
C VAL A 147 7.23 -9.12 -16.79
N LEU A 148 7.87 -10.09 -17.47
CA LEU A 148 7.63 -10.34 -18.90
C LEU A 148 6.19 -10.81 -19.14
N ARG A 149 5.68 -11.74 -18.32
CA ARG A 149 4.31 -12.27 -18.42
C ARG A 149 3.26 -11.16 -18.28
N ILE A 150 3.39 -10.31 -17.27
CA ILE A 150 2.47 -9.17 -17.07
C ILE A 150 2.57 -8.22 -18.26
N ALA A 151 3.78 -7.90 -18.72
CA ALA A 151 3.98 -7.00 -19.86
C ALA A 151 3.36 -7.53 -21.17
N GLU A 152 3.49 -8.82 -21.45
CA GLU A 152 2.85 -9.46 -22.60
C GLU A 152 1.31 -9.43 -22.48
N THR A 153 0.79 -9.62 -21.26
CA THR A 153 -0.65 -9.59 -21.00
C THR A 153 -1.23 -8.19 -21.23
N SER A 154 -0.60 -7.15 -20.68
CA SER A 154 -1.00 -5.75 -20.87
C SER A 154 -0.91 -5.32 -22.34
N ASN A 155 0.14 -5.75 -23.07
CA ASN A 155 0.26 -5.46 -24.51
C ASN A 155 -0.88 -6.09 -25.32
N ARG A 156 -1.24 -7.35 -25.04
CA ARG A 156 -2.35 -8.03 -25.72
C ARG A 156 -3.70 -7.36 -25.45
N GLN A 157 -3.93 -6.88 -24.23
CA GLN A 157 -5.14 -6.12 -23.88
C GLN A 157 -5.20 -4.80 -24.65
N ALA A 158 -4.11 -4.04 -24.68
CA ALA A 158 -4.04 -2.78 -25.42
C ALA A 158 -4.26 -2.96 -26.95
N GLU A 159 -3.71 -4.04 -27.54
CA GLU A 159 -3.95 -4.38 -28.95
C GLU A 159 -5.42 -4.72 -29.22
N THR A 160 -6.05 -5.46 -28.31
CA THR A 160 -7.47 -5.85 -28.42
C THR A 160 -8.38 -4.61 -28.32
N GLU A 161 -8.13 -3.72 -27.35
CA GLU A 161 -8.90 -2.48 -27.18
C GLU A 161 -8.72 -1.51 -28.35
N SER A 162 -7.48 -1.37 -28.85
CA SER A 162 -7.17 -0.59 -30.05
C SER A 162 -7.88 -1.16 -31.29
N SER A 163 -7.93 -2.48 -31.44
CA SER A 163 -8.63 -3.13 -32.55
C SER A 163 -10.16 -2.92 -32.52
N LEU A 164 -10.76 -2.83 -31.32
CA LEU A 164 -12.17 -2.52 -31.12
C LEU A 164 -12.47 -1.03 -31.33
N ALA A 165 -11.55 -0.13 -30.95
CA ALA A 165 -11.67 1.31 -31.18
C ALA A 165 -11.54 1.69 -32.68
N ILE A 166 -10.80 0.90 -33.48
CA ILE A 166 -10.66 1.09 -34.94
C ILE A 166 -11.99 0.86 -35.70
N GLY A 167 -13.04 0.33 -35.05
CA GLY A 167 -14.40 0.27 -35.60
C GLY A 167 -15.11 1.62 -35.76
N SER A 168 -14.57 2.72 -35.21
CA SER A 168 -15.16 4.06 -35.36
C SER A 168 -14.06 5.12 -35.55
N LEU A 169 -13.99 5.67 -36.78
CA LEU A 169 -13.11 6.76 -37.24
C LEU A 169 -11.67 6.36 -37.65
N ALA A 170 -11.56 5.57 -38.72
CA ALA A 170 -10.33 5.47 -39.51
C ALA A 170 -10.09 6.78 -40.31
N GLY A 171 -9.26 7.68 -39.78
CA GLY A 171 -8.60 8.76 -40.52
C GLY A 171 -7.15 8.39 -40.85
N PRO A 172 -6.57 8.80 -41.99
CA PRO A 172 -5.38 8.18 -42.59
C PRO A 172 -4.03 8.71 -42.04
N TRP A 173 -3.93 8.97 -40.74
CA TRP A 173 -2.67 9.44 -40.13
C TRP A 173 -2.17 8.44 -39.06
N ARG A 174 -1.61 7.31 -39.51
CA ARG A 174 -0.55 6.62 -38.76
C ARG A 174 0.75 6.79 -39.54
N SER A 175 1.50 7.83 -39.18
CA SER A 175 2.87 8.03 -39.61
C SER A 175 3.74 8.14 -38.36
N GLY A 176 4.72 7.24 -38.25
CA GLY A 176 5.64 7.16 -37.12
C GLY A 176 6.50 5.91 -37.21
N ASN A 177 7.43 5.92 -38.17
CA ASN A 177 8.49 4.93 -38.36
C ASN A 177 9.19 4.55 -37.04
N GLY A 178 9.00 3.31 -36.59
CA GLY A 178 9.98 2.60 -35.76
C GLY A 178 10.84 1.74 -36.68
N GLY A 179 12.04 2.22 -37.04
CA GLY A 179 13.02 1.37 -37.72
C GLY A 179 13.45 0.20 -36.81
N PRO A 180 13.95 -0.92 -37.38
CA PRO A 180 14.38 -2.08 -36.61
C PRO A 180 15.71 -1.76 -35.93
N GLY A 181 15.65 -1.04 -34.81
CA GLY A 181 16.77 -0.91 -33.88
C GLY A 181 16.76 -2.12 -32.96
N ASP A 182 17.82 -2.91 -33.02
CA ASP A 182 18.16 -4.00 -32.10
C ASP A 182 18.34 -3.40 -30.69
N GLY A 183 17.23 -3.17 -30.00
CA GLY A 183 17.06 -1.98 -29.15
C GLY A 183 16.95 -2.27 -27.66
N VAL A 184 18.07 -2.66 -27.02
CA VAL A 184 18.16 -2.63 -25.55
C VAL A 184 17.99 -1.17 -25.10
N ARG A 185 16.93 -0.88 -24.34
CA ARG A 185 16.66 0.47 -23.81
C ARG A 185 17.29 0.61 -22.44
N SER A 186 18.07 1.66 -22.21
CA SER A 186 18.58 1.95 -20.86
C SER A 186 17.45 2.43 -19.94
N PRO A 187 17.42 2.01 -18.66
CA PRO A 187 16.43 2.51 -17.70
C PRO A 187 16.64 4.00 -17.45
N LEU A 188 15.54 4.74 -17.29
CA LEU A 188 15.58 6.12 -16.80
C LEU A 188 15.82 6.07 -15.29
N ARG A 189 17.04 6.42 -14.88
CA ARG A 189 17.44 6.39 -13.48
C ARG A 189 17.28 7.76 -12.83
N LEU A 190 16.57 7.81 -11.71
CA LEU A 190 16.36 8.99 -10.88
C LEU A 190 17.17 8.83 -9.59
N ASP A 191 18.24 9.60 -9.47
CA ASP A 191 19.13 9.58 -8.31
C ASP A 191 18.88 10.79 -7.43
N GLU A 192 17.95 10.64 -6.48
CA GLU A 192 17.61 11.65 -5.49
C GLU A 192 18.15 11.25 -4.11
N THR A 193 18.55 12.25 -3.32
CA THR A 193 19.00 12.01 -1.94
C THR A 193 17.79 11.89 -1.04
N VAL A 194 17.49 10.67 -0.60
CA VAL A 194 16.37 10.35 0.31
C VAL A 194 16.86 10.05 1.72
N THR A 195 15.99 10.29 2.70
CA THR A 195 16.24 9.95 4.12
C THR A 195 15.29 8.86 4.57
N ARG A 196 15.76 7.92 5.41
CA ARG A 196 14.89 6.86 5.93
C ARG A 196 13.69 7.42 6.70
N ARG A 197 12.50 6.97 6.34
CA ARG A 197 11.24 7.44 6.94
C ARG A 197 10.59 6.38 7.83
N TRP A 198 9.62 6.82 8.62
CA TRP A 198 8.80 5.94 9.46
C TRP A 198 7.41 6.56 9.61
N TYR A 199 6.39 5.94 9.02
CA TYR A 199 5.01 6.41 9.07
C TYR A 199 4.03 5.28 8.70
N PRO A 200 2.77 5.35 9.16
CA PRO A 200 1.73 4.42 8.75
C PRO A 200 1.28 4.67 7.30
N VAL A 201 0.82 3.61 6.65
CA VAL A 201 0.11 3.62 5.37
C VAL A 201 -1.27 2.99 5.60
N ILE A 202 -2.32 3.55 5.02
CA ILE A 202 -3.70 3.05 5.20
C ILE A 202 -4.06 2.21 3.99
N ASP A 203 -4.45 0.97 4.24
CA ASP A 203 -5.10 0.10 3.28
C ASP A 203 -6.60 0.42 3.22
N TYR A 204 -7.02 1.10 2.15
CA TYR A 204 -8.42 1.48 2.00
C TYR A 204 -9.33 0.33 1.55
N SER A 205 -8.80 -0.81 1.07
CA SER A 205 -9.64 -1.99 0.83
C SER A 205 -9.99 -2.76 2.10
N ARG A 206 -9.32 -2.48 3.22
CA ARG A 206 -9.71 -2.98 4.54
C ARG A 206 -10.33 -1.92 5.44
N CYS A 207 -9.96 -0.66 5.27
CA CYS A 207 -10.44 0.42 6.14
C CYS A 207 -11.96 0.58 6.06
N THR A 208 -12.66 0.55 7.21
CA THR A 208 -14.11 0.85 7.32
C THR A 208 -14.39 2.31 7.66
N ASN A 209 -13.37 3.17 7.63
CA ASN A 209 -13.46 4.57 8.05
C ASN A 209 -13.90 4.77 9.52
N CYS A 210 -13.63 3.81 10.42
CA CYS A 210 -14.06 3.84 11.83
C CYS A 210 -13.37 4.88 12.75
N MET A 211 -12.37 5.62 12.26
CA MET A 211 -11.65 6.69 12.99
C MET A 211 -10.84 6.30 14.24
N GLU A 212 -10.77 5.02 14.63
CA GLU A 212 -10.00 4.58 15.81
C GLU A 212 -8.51 4.97 15.75
N CYS A 213 -7.92 5.01 14.55
CA CYS A 213 -6.50 5.34 14.39
C CYS A 213 -6.19 6.83 14.64
N ILE A 214 -7.11 7.75 14.31
CA ILE A 214 -6.93 9.18 14.59
C ILE A 214 -7.15 9.47 16.07
N ASP A 215 -8.18 8.88 16.68
CA ASP A 215 -8.47 9.04 18.12
C ASP A 215 -7.33 8.49 18.99
N PHE A 216 -6.70 7.40 18.55
CA PHE A 216 -5.54 6.84 19.23
C PHE A 216 -4.26 7.69 19.07
N CYS A 217 -4.14 8.49 18.00
CA CYS A 217 -2.87 9.12 17.65
C CYS A 217 -2.60 10.44 18.38
N LEU A 218 -1.65 10.43 19.31
CA LEU A 218 -1.23 11.64 20.04
C LEU A 218 -0.26 12.55 19.28
N PHE A 219 0.19 12.14 18.09
CA PHE A 219 1.24 12.83 17.34
C PHE A 219 0.70 13.60 16.13
N GLY A 220 -0.63 13.62 15.94
CA GLY A 220 -1.27 14.31 14.81
C GLY A 220 -0.83 13.74 13.46
N VAL A 221 -0.62 12.42 13.37
CA VAL A 221 -0.22 11.75 12.12
C VAL A 221 -1.38 11.65 11.14
N TYR A 222 -2.58 11.44 11.67
CA TYR A 222 -3.81 11.27 10.90
C TYR A 222 -4.61 12.57 10.86
N GLY A 223 -5.37 12.72 9.80
CA GLY A 223 -6.36 13.78 9.60
C GLY A 223 -7.56 13.23 8.83
N ILE A 224 -8.53 14.08 8.57
CA ILE A 224 -9.75 13.74 7.82
C ILE A 224 -9.83 14.66 6.60
N ASP A 225 -10.13 14.11 5.43
CA ASP A 225 -10.23 14.89 4.19
C ASP A 225 -11.60 15.58 4.03
N GLY A 226 -11.79 16.26 2.91
CA GLY A 226 -13.04 16.97 2.62
C GLY A 226 -14.25 16.05 2.40
N ALA A 227 -14.05 14.74 2.25
CA ALA A 227 -15.09 13.73 2.11
C ALA A 227 -15.28 12.92 3.40
N GLU A 228 -14.82 13.45 4.54
CA GLU A 228 -14.88 12.81 5.85
C GLU A 228 -14.17 11.44 5.89
N THR A 229 -13.13 11.27 5.08
CA THR A 229 -12.34 10.03 5.00
C THR A 229 -11.01 10.19 5.71
N ILE A 230 -10.65 9.20 6.52
CA ILE A 230 -9.37 9.13 7.22
C ILE A 230 -8.18 9.17 6.25
N LEU A 231 -7.15 9.97 6.55
CA LEU A 231 -5.88 9.98 5.82
C LEU A 231 -4.66 10.11 6.74
N VAL A 232 -3.48 9.79 6.22
CA VAL A 232 -2.19 10.08 6.89
C VAL A 232 -1.75 11.49 6.52
N GLU A 233 -2.13 12.49 7.31
CA GLU A 233 -1.88 13.91 7.03
C GLU A 233 -0.41 14.30 7.28
N GLN A 234 0.12 14.01 8.47
CA GLN A 234 1.50 14.37 8.87
C GLN A 234 2.35 13.12 9.12
N PRO A 235 2.84 12.47 8.04
CA PRO A 235 3.53 11.17 8.16
C PRO A 235 4.79 11.27 9.03
N ASP A 236 5.56 12.35 8.88
CA ASP A 236 6.84 12.52 9.56
C ASP A 236 6.69 12.87 11.06
N ASN A 237 5.48 13.12 11.55
CA ASN A 237 5.19 13.26 12.98
C ASN A 237 5.16 11.91 13.71
N CYS A 238 5.13 10.79 12.98
CA CYS A 238 5.04 9.47 13.60
C CYS A 238 6.27 9.16 14.46
N ARG A 239 6.05 8.75 15.71
CA ARG A 239 7.14 8.35 16.60
C ARG A 239 7.81 7.08 16.06
N LYS A 240 9.11 7.19 15.77
CA LYS A 240 9.94 6.10 15.24
C LYS A 240 9.77 4.80 16.04
N GLY A 241 9.53 3.71 15.31
CA GLY A 241 9.49 2.34 15.84
C GLY A 241 8.22 1.95 16.61
N ARG A 242 7.17 2.79 16.66
CA ARG A 242 5.93 2.50 17.38
C ARG A 242 4.74 2.32 16.42
N PRO A 243 4.35 1.07 16.09
CA PRO A 243 3.20 0.80 15.22
C PRO A 243 1.90 0.60 16.00
N ALA A 244 1.67 1.32 17.11
CA ALA A 244 0.54 1.01 18.00
C ALA A 244 -0.83 1.19 17.31
N CYS A 245 -0.97 2.15 16.40
CA CYS A 245 -2.18 2.31 15.57
C CYS A 245 -2.49 1.09 14.68
N SER A 246 -1.50 0.26 14.32
CA SER A 246 -1.76 -0.98 13.59
C SER A 246 -2.37 -2.09 14.44
N ARG A 247 -2.26 -1.98 15.76
CA ARG A 247 -2.81 -2.96 16.70
C ARG A 247 -4.23 -2.63 17.15
N VAL A 248 -4.58 -1.35 17.19
CA VAL A 248 -5.93 -0.90 17.57
C VAL A 248 -6.89 -0.84 16.38
N CYS A 249 -6.40 -0.94 15.14
CA CYS A 249 -7.25 -0.93 13.96
C CYS A 249 -8.04 -2.25 13.88
N PRO A 250 -9.38 -2.24 14.02
CA PRO A 250 -10.18 -3.46 14.06
C PRO A 250 -10.17 -4.22 12.72
N ALA A 251 -10.02 -3.51 11.60
CA ALA A 251 -9.94 -4.09 10.27
C ALA A 251 -8.50 -4.41 9.80
N GLY A 252 -7.49 -4.20 10.66
CA GLY A 252 -6.09 -4.44 10.30
C GLY A 252 -5.59 -3.62 9.09
N ALA A 253 -6.18 -2.43 8.86
CA ALA A 253 -5.93 -1.59 7.70
C ALA A 253 -4.63 -0.76 7.77
N ILE A 254 -4.07 -0.57 8.96
CA ILE A 254 -2.88 0.26 9.15
C ILE A 254 -1.60 -0.57 8.98
N ILE A 255 -0.75 -0.15 8.03
CA ILE A 255 0.48 -0.82 7.63
C ILE A 255 1.70 0.03 8.03
N PHE A 256 2.76 -0.59 8.54
CA PHE A 256 4.08 0.01 8.67
C PHE A 256 5.07 -0.74 7.78
N PRO A 257 5.33 -0.31 6.53
CA PRO A 257 6.05 -1.10 5.52
C PRO A 257 7.45 -1.59 5.92
N GLN A 258 8.13 -0.88 6.83
CA GLN A 258 9.46 -1.24 7.34
C GLN A 258 9.45 -1.89 8.73
N HIS A 259 8.28 -2.29 9.22
CA HIS A 259 8.19 -3.03 10.47
C HIS A 259 8.72 -4.46 10.31
N LYS A 260 9.31 -5.01 11.38
CA LYS A 260 9.91 -6.36 11.36
C LYS A 260 8.89 -7.51 11.27
N ALA A 261 7.68 -7.30 11.80
CA ALA A 261 6.61 -8.29 11.77
C ALA A 261 5.88 -8.22 10.42
N PRO A 262 5.84 -9.30 9.62
CA PRO A 262 5.22 -9.32 8.29
C PRO A 262 3.78 -8.81 8.26
N ALA A 263 2.93 -9.25 9.20
CA ALA A 263 1.52 -8.84 9.27
C ALA A 263 1.35 -7.31 9.42
N ILE A 264 2.19 -6.65 10.23
CA ILE A 264 2.19 -5.19 10.38
C ILE A 264 2.83 -4.52 9.15
N ALA A 265 3.76 -5.19 8.48
CA ALA A 265 4.44 -4.68 7.29
C ALA A 265 3.61 -4.82 6.00
N GLY A 266 2.42 -5.41 6.07
CA GLY A 266 1.51 -5.55 4.94
C GLY A 266 1.65 -6.87 4.19
N ALA A 267 2.24 -7.90 4.79
CA ALA A 267 2.14 -9.26 4.25
C ALA A 267 0.68 -9.71 4.18
N PRO A 268 0.33 -10.62 3.25
CA PRO A 268 -0.94 -11.34 3.34
C PRO A 268 -1.03 -12.05 4.70
N VAL A 269 -2.21 -12.01 5.30
CA VAL A 269 -2.55 -12.72 6.54
C VAL A 269 -3.73 -13.62 6.19
N GLU A 270 -3.60 -14.91 6.48
CA GLU A 270 -4.61 -15.94 6.22
C GLU A 270 -5.82 -15.71 7.16
N GLY A 271 -7.02 -15.66 6.58
CA GLY A 271 -8.31 -15.54 7.26
C GLY A 271 -8.66 -14.15 7.83
N ASP A 272 -9.95 -13.80 7.78
CA ASP A 272 -10.54 -12.64 8.47
C ASP A 272 -10.51 -12.80 10.02
N GLU A 273 -10.13 -13.99 10.48
CA GLU A 273 -9.98 -14.37 11.89
C GLU A 273 -8.54 -14.29 12.42
N GLY A 274 -7.53 -14.10 11.56
CA GLY A 274 -6.12 -14.05 11.96
C GLY A 274 -5.77 -12.91 12.92
N PHE A 275 -6.66 -11.91 13.06
CA PHE A 275 -6.55 -10.82 14.03
C PHE A 275 -7.46 -10.98 15.26
N LYS A 276 -8.43 -11.92 15.23
CA LYS A 276 -9.27 -12.29 16.38
C LYS A 276 -8.58 -13.29 17.31
N ILE A 277 -7.36 -13.73 16.97
CA ILE A 277 -6.50 -14.45 17.89
C ILE A 277 -6.08 -13.47 18.99
N ASP A 278 -6.61 -13.72 20.19
CA ASP A 278 -6.41 -13.00 21.44
C ASP A 278 -5.12 -12.16 21.41
N LEU A 279 -5.28 -10.81 21.41
CA LEU A 279 -4.18 -9.83 21.35
C LEU A 279 -3.07 -10.13 22.38
N SER A 280 -3.42 -10.86 23.43
CA SER A 280 -2.59 -11.35 24.52
C SER A 280 -1.57 -12.42 24.10
N LEU A 281 -1.93 -13.30 23.15
CA LEU A 281 -1.11 -14.44 22.73
C LEU A 281 -0.18 -14.09 21.56
N LEU A 282 -0.58 -13.15 20.69
CA LEU A 282 0.15 -12.86 19.45
C LEU A 282 1.30 -11.84 19.61
N PHE A 283 1.35 -11.08 20.72
CA PHE A 283 2.31 -9.98 20.92
C PHE A 283 3.29 -10.13 22.10
N GLY A 284 3.46 -11.35 22.61
CA GLY A 284 4.47 -11.67 23.63
C GLY A 284 3.98 -11.33 25.03
N ALA A 285 3.48 -12.35 25.72
CA ALA A 285 3.03 -12.24 27.10
C ALA A 285 4.15 -11.76 28.03
N PRO A 286 3.85 -10.79 28.90
CA PRO A 286 4.06 -10.98 30.32
C PRO A 286 2.69 -11.17 30.99
N ASP A 287 2.53 -12.33 31.62
CA ASP A 287 1.39 -12.80 32.43
C ASP A 287 -0.01 -12.74 31.76
N GLN A 288 -0.69 -13.89 31.73
CA GLN A 288 -1.99 -14.14 31.07
C GLN A 288 -3.19 -13.46 31.76
N THR A 289 -2.95 -12.35 32.45
CA THR A 289 -3.93 -11.66 33.31
C THR A 289 -4.07 -10.17 33.00
N ALA A 290 -3.30 -9.61 32.06
CA ALA A 290 -3.33 -8.18 31.75
C ALA A 290 -4.16 -7.85 30.50
N ASP A 291 -5.23 -7.08 30.69
CA ASP A 291 -6.09 -6.48 29.65
C ASP A 291 -5.25 -5.73 28.57
N PRO A 292 -5.35 -6.10 27.27
CA PRO A 292 -4.62 -5.45 26.18
C PRO A 292 -4.83 -3.93 26.10
N VAL A 293 -6.04 -3.46 26.45
CA VAL A 293 -6.35 -2.02 26.50
C VAL A 293 -5.59 -1.36 27.65
N ALA A 294 -5.46 -2.05 28.78
CA ALA A 294 -4.67 -1.56 29.91
C ALA A 294 -3.17 -1.51 29.60
N VAL A 295 -2.65 -2.49 28.85
CA VAL A 295 -1.25 -2.49 28.38
C VAL A 295 -1.01 -1.29 27.45
N ALA A 296 -1.90 -1.08 26.46
CA ALA A 296 -1.79 0.05 25.54
C ALA A 296 -1.90 1.41 26.26
N ALA A 297 -2.83 1.55 27.22
CA ALA A 297 -2.97 2.75 28.02
C ALA A 297 -1.74 3.03 28.88
N ARG A 298 -1.14 1.99 29.48
CA ARG A 298 0.09 2.12 30.27
C ARG A 298 1.28 2.56 29.43
N GLU A 299 1.49 1.94 28.27
CA GLU A 299 2.58 2.33 27.36
C GLU A 299 2.40 3.78 26.86
N ARG A 300 1.16 4.20 26.59
CA ARG A 300 0.82 5.57 26.21
C ARG A 300 1.15 6.57 27.33
N ASP A 301 0.69 6.28 28.54
CA ASP A 301 0.87 7.17 29.68
C ASP A 301 2.34 7.29 30.12
N GLU A 302 3.12 6.22 29.99
CA GLU A 302 4.57 6.26 30.19
C GLU A 302 5.25 7.23 29.20
N GLN A 303 4.79 7.28 27.94
CA GLN A 303 5.31 8.24 26.96
C GLN A 303 4.89 9.67 27.24
N LEU A 304 3.68 9.89 27.75
CA LEU A 304 3.23 11.21 28.18
C LEU A 304 4.14 11.75 29.28
N LEU A 305 4.44 10.92 30.28
CA LEU A 305 5.35 11.28 31.36
C LEU A 305 6.77 11.60 30.87
N LEU A 306 7.32 10.79 29.96
CA LEU A 306 8.63 11.05 29.34
C LEU A 306 8.64 12.33 28.49
N ALA A 307 7.50 12.72 27.94
CA ALA A 307 7.33 13.97 27.18
C ALA A 307 6.95 15.17 28.07
N GLY A 308 6.95 15.02 29.40
CA GLY A 308 6.60 16.08 30.36
C GLY A 308 5.10 16.41 30.41
N ARG A 309 4.23 15.50 29.94
CA ARG A 309 2.78 15.61 29.96
C ARG A 309 2.18 14.69 31.04
N GLN A 310 0.95 14.98 31.47
CA GLN A 310 0.23 14.13 32.42
C GLN A 310 -0.33 12.88 31.75
N ALA A 311 -0.38 11.78 32.50
CA ALA A 311 -1.03 10.53 32.11
C ALA A 311 -2.56 10.71 31.99
N VAL A 312 -3.17 9.95 31.08
CA VAL A 312 -4.60 10.09 30.75
C VAL A 312 -5.45 8.95 31.35
N GLY A 313 -4.85 7.79 31.68
CA GLY A 313 -5.56 6.65 32.26
C GLY A 313 -6.43 5.88 31.25
N ARG A 314 -6.98 4.74 31.67
CA ARG A 314 -7.81 3.88 30.80
C ARG A 314 -9.14 4.59 30.46
N PRO A 315 -9.65 4.53 29.22
CA PRO A 315 -10.99 5.04 28.92
C PRO A 315 -12.06 4.19 29.63
N ASP A 316 -12.98 4.86 30.36
CA ASP A 316 -14.12 4.20 31.01
C ASP A 316 -15.23 3.93 29.99
N THR A 317 -15.48 2.66 29.66
CA THR A 317 -16.58 2.24 28.77
C THR A 317 -17.93 2.09 29.48
N HIS A 318 -18.17 2.81 30.59
CA HIS A 318 -19.39 2.68 31.39
C HIS A 318 -20.05 4.00 31.77
N ASN A 319 -20.33 4.86 30.77
CA ASN A 319 -21.18 6.03 31.03
C ASN A 319 -22.21 6.39 29.95
N ARG A 320 -22.54 5.48 29.03
CA ARG A 320 -23.63 5.68 28.06
C ARG A 320 -24.99 5.10 28.47
N ASP A 321 -25.03 4.21 29.47
CA ASP A 321 -26.29 3.55 29.88
C ASP A 321 -26.94 4.15 31.14
N ARG A 322 -26.34 5.15 31.78
CA ARG A 322 -26.89 5.78 33.00
C ARG A 322 -27.81 6.98 32.77
N GLU A 323 -27.86 7.52 31.55
CA GLU A 323 -28.71 8.69 31.24
C GLU A 323 -30.11 8.35 30.70
N LYS A 324 -30.41 7.07 30.39
CA LYS A 324 -31.74 6.67 29.91
C LYS A 324 -32.76 6.29 31.00
N THR A 325 -32.37 6.23 32.28
CA THR A 325 -33.26 5.76 33.37
C THR A 325 -33.74 6.86 34.34
N LYS A 326 -33.65 8.15 33.96
CA LYS A 326 -34.07 9.28 34.81
C LYS A 326 -35.25 10.11 34.29
N SER A 327 -36.05 9.60 33.37
CA SER A 327 -37.30 10.24 32.96
C SER A 327 -38.50 9.30 33.03
N ALA A 328 -39.04 9.12 34.23
CA ALA A 328 -40.43 8.74 34.44
C ALA A 328 -40.96 9.54 35.64
N PRO A 329 -42.07 10.29 35.51
CA PRO A 329 -42.60 11.10 36.60
C PRO A 329 -43.47 10.25 37.55
N ASP A 330 -43.36 10.58 38.83
CA ASP A 330 -44.12 10.04 39.96
C ASP A 330 -45.59 10.52 39.88
N GLN A 331 -46.54 9.63 40.24
CA GLN A 331 -47.96 9.99 40.48
C GLN A 331 -48.16 10.36 41.95
#